data_AF-A0A9P9CJA6-F1
#
_entry.id   AF-A0A9P9CJA6-F1
#
_cell.length_a   1.000
_cell.length_b   1.000
_cell.length_c   1.000
_cell.angle_alpha   90.00
_cell.angle_beta   90.00
_cell.angle_gamma   90.00
#
_symmetry.space_group_name_H-M   'P 1'
#
loop_
_entity.id
_entity.type
_entity.pdbx_description
1 polymer ?
#
loop_
_entity_poly.entity_id
_entity_poly.type
_entity_poly.pdbx_seq_one_letter_code
_entity_poly.pdbx_strand_id
1 'polypeptide(L)'
;MSAEASPSTFLWYQSVRDRTHNFNCDGSTVCLQVEGRQYTVAKHRLTSISPVFSDLFSLPQTNDAPVVLNHSVEEFESFLGYIYATHCEFAKLKSAPWSQEILIQMLNIASIAHFYQCSDIVKWAIVELREYSQSTTSDSIPLSLLPRLYSFARRASDISSELLDQVRTHWCHLTRSATDPVDWLVRANEVQDEYLQAYAYFHILRLRYDTICAETRLSRLDKQRVTLGSLNLREYVSDHNNCPPAGRTGHSRIAKCPPCRPGHSRVANCPPVRPSFSRITKCRQAEKAPLDHDARSPDPKAPLQDTYGKMSLWDIFNYSPVGYRLDDEMTRG
;
A
#
# COMPACT_ATOMS: atom_id res chain seq x y z
N MET A 1 17.50 14.49 -24.10
CA MET A 1 17.50 13.06 -24.47
C MET A 1 16.06 12.59 -24.40
N SER A 2 15.40 12.45 -25.54
CA SER A 2 14.02 11.95 -25.60
C SER A 2 14.08 10.43 -25.39
N ALA A 3 13.44 9.94 -24.33
CA ALA A 3 13.27 8.51 -24.14
C ALA A 3 12.42 7.98 -25.29
N GLU A 4 13.01 7.16 -26.16
CA GLU A 4 12.26 6.44 -27.19
C GLU A 4 11.27 5.52 -26.46
N ALA A 5 9.97 5.84 -26.57
CA ALA A 5 8.93 5.04 -25.98
C ALA A 5 8.98 3.61 -26.55
N SER A 6 8.95 2.61 -25.67
CA SER A 6 8.96 1.20 -26.07
C SER A 6 7.84 0.94 -27.09
N PRO A 7 8.13 0.34 -28.26
CA PRO A 7 7.18 0.21 -29.36
C PRO A 7 5.93 -0.61 -29.03
N SER A 8 5.94 -1.43 -27.97
CA SER A 8 4.80 -2.26 -27.56
C SER A 8 3.68 -1.44 -26.93
N THR A 9 4.01 -0.45 -26.10
CA THR A 9 3.02 0.40 -25.41
C THR A 9 2.31 1.32 -26.40
N PHE A 10 3.02 1.74 -27.44
CA PHE A 10 2.54 2.68 -28.44
C PHE A 10 1.36 2.13 -29.27
N LEU A 11 1.31 0.81 -29.50
CA LEU A 11 0.27 0.19 -30.33
C LEU A 11 -1.11 0.19 -29.66
N TRP A 12 -1.18 0.10 -28.33
CA TRP A 12 -2.46 0.10 -27.62
C TRP A 12 -3.10 1.49 -27.60
N TYR A 13 -2.30 2.53 -27.37
CA TYR A 13 -2.78 3.92 -27.28
C TYR A 13 -3.28 4.49 -28.60
N GLN A 14 -2.59 4.19 -29.72
CA GLN A 14 -3.08 4.59 -31.04
C GLN A 14 -4.47 4.03 -31.32
N SER A 15 -4.73 2.80 -30.89
CA SER A 15 -6.01 2.17 -31.11
C SER A 15 -7.16 2.81 -30.34
N VAL A 16 -6.94 3.40 -29.16
CA VAL A 16 -8.03 4.01 -28.39
C VAL A 16 -8.56 5.23 -29.13
N ARG A 17 -7.65 6.09 -29.57
CA ARG A 17 -7.97 7.33 -30.27
C ARG A 17 -8.73 7.07 -31.56
N ASP A 18 -8.25 6.13 -32.38
CA ASP A 18 -8.88 5.76 -33.65
C ASP A 18 -10.28 5.18 -33.44
N ARG A 19 -10.48 4.45 -32.33
CA ARG A 19 -11.79 3.91 -31.97
C ARG A 19 -12.74 4.99 -31.50
N THR A 20 -12.28 5.91 -30.65
CA THR A 20 -13.17 6.93 -30.07
C THR A 20 -13.55 8.04 -31.06
N HIS A 21 -12.75 8.33 -32.08
CA HIS A 21 -13.02 9.47 -32.98
C HIS A 21 -13.99 9.20 -34.14
N ASN A 22 -14.23 7.95 -34.53
CA ASN A 22 -14.98 7.63 -35.76
C ASN A 22 -16.35 6.97 -35.51
N PHE A 23 -16.93 7.11 -34.33
CA PHE A 23 -18.29 6.60 -34.07
C PHE A 23 -19.34 7.53 -34.70
N ASN A 24 -19.76 7.19 -35.93
CA ASN A 24 -20.97 7.72 -36.54
C ASN A 24 -22.16 6.87 -36.05
N CYS A 25 -22.62 7.09 -34.82
CA CYS A 25 -23.76 6.38 -34.26
C CYS A 25 -24.71 7.37 -33.56
N ASP A 26 -25.75 7.75 -34.29
CA ASP A 26 -27.11 7.99 -33.84
C ASP A 26 -27.25 8.38 -32.35
N GLY A 27 -26.90 9.62 -32.01
CA GLY A 27 -27.31 10.34 -30.79
C GLY A 27 -26.90 9.76 -29.42
N SER A 28 -26.12 8.68 -29.38
CA SER A 28 -25.80 7.97 -28.11
C SER A 28 -24.34 8.14 -27.66
N THR A 29 -23.63 9.13 -28.21
CA THR A 29 -22.26 9.46 -27.80
C THR A 29 -22.23 10.58 -26.76
N VAL A 30 -21.26 10.54 -25.86
CA VAL A 30 -20.95 11.61 -24.90
C VAL A 30 -19.51 12.06 -25.11
N CYS A 31 -19.27 13.36 -24.99
CA CYS A 31 -17.92 13.93 -25.03
C CYS A 31 -17.39 14.02 -23.60
N LEU A 32 -16.28 13.34 -23.33
CA LEU A 32 -15.58 13.37 -22.04
C LEU A 32 -14.29 14.18 -22.20
N GLN A 33 -13.96 15.02 -21.22
CA GLN A 33 -12.72 15.79 -21.22
C GLN A 33 -11.83 15.40 -20.04
N VAL A 34 -10.58 15.03 -20.30
CA VAL A 34 -9.58 14.65 -19.27
C VAL A 34 -8.29 15.42 -19.55
N GLU A 35 -7.86 16.26 -18.61
CA GLU A 35 -6.68 17.15 -18.74
C GLU A 35 -6.61 17.90 -20.09
N GLY A 36 -7.75 18.37 -20.59
CA GLY A 36 -7.84 19.09 -21.87
C GLY A 36 -7.96 18.22 -23.12
N ARG A 37 -7.80 16.89 -23.02
CA ARG A 37 -8.09 15.96 -24.12
C ARG A 37 -9.56 15.58 -24.14
N GLN A 38 -10.16 15.56 -25.33
CA GLN A 38 -11.55 15.18 -25.53
C GLN A 38 -11.66 13.77 -26.11
N TYR A 39 -12.60 12.99 -25.58
CA TYR A 39 -12.91 11.62 -26.00
C TYR A 39 -14.40 11.54 -26.30
N THR A 40 -14.74 11.15 -27.53
CA THR A 40 -16.12 10.83 -27.90
C THR A 40 -16.34 9.33 -27.65
N VAL A 41 -17.23 9.00 -26.72
CA VAL A 41 -17.47 7.60 -26.31
C VAL A 41 -18.95 7.26 -26.38
N ALA A 42 -19.27 6.00 -26.66
CA ALA A 42 -20.63 5.52 -26.63
C ALA A 42 -21.16 5.45 -25.18
N LYS A 43 -22.20 6.24 -24.88
CA LYS A 43 -22.83 6.36 -23.56
C LYS A 43 -23.22 4.99 -23.01
N HIS A 44 -23.88 4.17 -23.82
CA HIS A 44 -24.40 2.86 -23.40
C HIS A 44 -23.32 1.90 -22.88
N ARG A 45 -22.09 1.97 -23.40
CA ARG A 45 -20.99 1.10 -22.96
C ARG A 45 -20.55 1.45 -21.55
N LEU A 46 -20.45 2.73 -21.23
CA LEU A 46 -20.08 3.19 -19.91
C LEU A 46 -21.21 3.02 -18.90
N THR A 47 -22.46 3.28 -19.28
CA THR A 47 -23.60 3.10 -18.37
C THR A 47 -23.90 1.65 -18.06
N SER A 48 -23.62 0.72 -18.98
CA SER A 48 -23.86 -0.72 -18.74
C SER A 48 -22.85 -1.35 -17.78
N ILE A 49 -21.64 -0.79 -17.67
CA ILE A 49 -20.58 -1.32 -16.79
C ILE A 49 -20.45 -0.57 -15.46
N SER A 50 -21.00 0.63 -15.37
CA SER A 50 -20.80 1.53 -14.24
C SER A 50 -22.10 2.23 -13.84
N PRO A 51 -22.57 2.05 -12.59
CA PRO A 51 -23.69 2.83 -12.08
C PRO A 51 -23.32 4.32 -11.97
N VAL A 52 -22.07 4.65 -11.66
CA VAL A 52 -21.59 6.04 -11.57
C VAL A 52 -21.73 6.75 -12.91
N PHE A 53 -21.35 6.11 -14.03
CA PHE A 53 -21.55 6.71 -15.36
C PHE A 53 -23.04 6.77 -15.74
N SER A 54 -23.85 5.77 -15.34
CA SER A 54 -25.30 5.83 -15.52
C SER A 54 -25.90 7.07 -14.85
N ASP A 55 -25.56 7.31 -13.59
CA ASP A 55 -26.01 8.45 -12.83
C ASP A 55 -25.47 9.76 -13.43
N LEU A 56 -24.17 9.82 -13.72
CA LEU A 56 -23.51 11.00 -14.29
C LEU A 56 -24.15 11.46 -15.61
N PHE A 57 -24.57 10.51 -16.45
CA PHE A 57 -25.20 10.83 -17.73
C PHE A 57 -26.73 10.93 -17.66
N SER A 58 -27.34 10.68 -16.51
CA SER A 58 -28.76 10.95 -16.25
C SER A 58 -29.00 12.40 -15.85
N LEU A 59 -27.98 13.08 -15.34
CA LEU A 59 -28.03 14.49 -14.97
C LEU A 59 -28.27 15.37 -16.21
N PRO A 60 -29.06 16.45 -16.08
CA PRO A 60 -29.29 17.39 -17.17
C PRO A 60 -27.96 18.03 -17.59
N GLN A 61 -27.50 17.73 -18.80
CA GLN A 61 -26.29 18.32 -19.37
C GLN A 61 -26.66 19.52 -20.24
N THR A 62 -25.88 20.59 -20.18
CA THR A 62 -25.93 21.64 -21.19
C THR A 62 -25.51 21.03 -22.52
N ASN A 63 -26.38 21.13 -23.53
CA ASN A 63 -26.37 20.29 -24.74
C ASN A 63 -25.03 20.16 -25.50
N ASP A 64 -24.04 21.04 -25.27
CA ASP A 64 -22.77 21.05 -26.00
C ASP A 64 -21.51 21.00 -25.12
N ALA A 65 -21.64 20.93 -23.79
CA ALA A 65 -20.48 20.96 -22.90
C ALA A 65 -19.92 19.54 -22.65
N PRO A 66 -18.60 19.30 -22.79
CA PRO A 66 -18.01 18.02 -22.45
C PRO A 66 -18.05 17.76 -20.94
N VAL A 67 -18.20 16.50 -20.56
CA VAL A 67 -18.14 16.07 -19.16
C VAL A 67 -16.67 16.04 -18.74
N VAL A 68 -16.27 16.96 -17.87
CA VAL A 68 -14.89 17.05 -17.37
C VAL A 68 -14.65 16.02 -16.28
N LEU A 69 -13.63 15.16 -16.45
CA LEU A 69 -13.21 14.14 -15.48
C LEU A 69 -11.83 14.48 -14.91
N ASN A 70 -11.66 14.24 -13.61
CA ASN A 70 -10.44 14.55 -12.87
C ASN A 70 -9.51 13.32 -12.77
N HIS A 71 -9.00 12.86 -13.92
CA HIS A 71 -8.03 11.76 -13.99
C HIS A 71 -6.83 12.17 -14.83
N SER A 72 -5.73 11.41 -14.73
CA SER A 72 -4.67 11.57 -15.72
C SER A 72 -5.12 10.98 -17.06
N VAL A 73 -4.63 11.58 -18.15
CA VAL A 73 -4.87 11.07 -19.50
C VAL A 73 -4.44 9.61 -19.63
N GLU A 74 -3.26 9.26 -19.10
CA GLU A 74 -2.70 7.90 -19.19
C GLU A 74 -3.57 6.86 -18.49
N GLU A 75 -4.05 7.18 -17.28
CA GLU A 75 -4.92 6.29 -16.50
C GLU A 75 -6.24 6.04 -17.23
N PHE A 76 -6.83 7.13 -17.74
CA PHE A 76 -8.13 7.07 -18.40
C PHE A 76 -8.06 6.39 -19.77
N GLU A 77 -7.02 6.65 -20.56
CA GLU A 77 -6.80 5.98 -21.85
C GLU A 77 -6.58 4.47 -21.67
N SER A 78 -5.87 4.04 -20.61
CA SER A 78 -5.74 2.61 -20.28
C SER A 78 -7.10 1.95 -20.01
N PHE A 79 -7.95 2.63 -19.25
CA PHE A 79 -9.30 2.17 -18.93
C PHE A 79 -10.23 2.15 -20.16
N LEU A 80 -10.23 3.20 -20.98
CA LEU A 80 -10.97 3.23 -22.24
C LEU A 80 -10.47 2.15 -23.20
N GLY A 81 -9.16 1.94 -23.28
CA GLY A 81 -8.57 0.89 -24.09
C GLY A 81 -9.05 -0.49 -23.69
N TYR A 82 -9.28 -0.75 -22.39
CA TYR A 82 -9.90 -1.98 -21.91
C TYR A 82 -11.37 -2.10 -22.37
N ILE A 83 -12.19 -1.05 -22.17
CA ILE A 83 -13.63 -1.07 -22.53
C ILE A 83 -13.86 -1.26 -24.03
N TYR A 84 -12.98 -0.69 -24.85
CA TYR A 84 -13.05 -0.77 -26.30
C TYR A 84 -12.14 -1.85 -26.88
N ALA A 85 -11.50 -2.68 -26.05
CA ALA A 85 -10.66 -3.77 -26.52
C ALA A 85 -11.50 -4.77 -27.33
N THR A 86 -10.96 -5.21 -28.46
CA THR A 86 -11.48 -6.38 -29.17
C THR A 86 -11.08 -7.65 -28.41
N HIS A 87 -11.79 -8.76 -28.64
CA HIS A 87 -11.44 -10.05 -28.05
C HIS A 87 -9.97 -10.45 -28.33
N CYS A 88 -9.48 -10.16 -29.54
CA CYS A 88 -8.09 -10.44 -29.93
C CYS A 88 -7.07 -9.63 -29.12
N GLU A 89 -7.37 -8.37 -28.80
CA GLU A 89 -6.47 -7.53 -28.02
C GLU A 89 -6.49 -7.88 -26.55
N PHE A 90 -7.67 -8.19 -26.01
CA PHE A 90 -7.78 -8.71 -24.67
C PHE A 90 -6.98 -10.01 -24.51
N ALA A 91 -7.07 -10.91 -25.50
CA ALA A 91 -6.25 -12.13 -25.53
C ALA A 91 -4.75 -11.80 -25.59
N LYS A 92 -4.34 -10.81 -26.39
CA LYS A 92 -2.94 -10.34 -26.44
C LYS A 92 -2.46 -9.82 -25.09
N LEU A 93 -3.25 -8.95 -24.44
CA LEU A 93 -2.94 -8.39 -23.12
C LEU A 93 -2.76 -9.52 -22.10
N LYS A 94 -3.67 -10.51 -22.11
CA LYS A 94 -3.60 -11.66 -21.20
C LYS A 94 -2.43 -12.60 -21.48
N SER A 95 -2.03 -12.75 -22.74
CA SER A 95 -0.93 -13.62 -23.14
C SER A 95 0.46 -12.95 -23.03
N ALA A 96 0.49 -11.63 -22.83
CA ALA A 96 1.74 -10.90 -22.80
C ALA A 96 2.52 -11.23 -21.51
N PRO A 97 3.85 -11.41 -21.59
CA PRO A 97 4.66 -11.62 -20.40
C PRO A 97 4.57 -10.38 -19.52
N TRP A 98 4.49 -10.57 -18.20
CA TRP A 98 4.42 -9.46 -17.27
C TRP A 98 5.62 -8.51 -17.41
N SER A 99 5.31 -7.25 -17.72
CA SER A 99 6.28 -6.16 -17.79
C SER A 99 5.84 -5.01 -16.88
N GLN A 100 6.74 -4.07 -16.63
CA GLN A 100 6.43 -2.86 -15.87
C GLN A 100 5.25 -2.09 -16.51
N GLU A 101 5.21 -2.02 -17.83
CA GLU A 101 4.18 -1.33 -18.60
C GLU A 101 2.82 -2.01 -18.45
N ILE A 102 2.78 -3.35 -18.51
CA ILE A 102 1.54 -4.11 -18.32
C ILE A 102 1.03 -3.96 -16.88
N LEU A 103 1.92 -3.96 -15.89
CA LEU A 103 1.55 -3.71 -14.51
C LEU A 103 0.96 -2.30 -14.32
N ILE A 104 1.59 -1.27 -14.90
CA ILE A 104 1.08 0.11 -14.89
C ILE A 104 -0.30 0.16 -15.53
N GLN A 105 -0.46 -0.42 -16.71
CA GLN A 105 -1.72 -0.45 -17.43
C GLN A 105 -2.82 -1.17 -16.62
N MET A 106 -2.50 -2.30 -16.00
CA MET A 106 -3.43 -3.04 -15.14
C MET A 106 -3.84 -2.21 -13.91
N LEU A 107 -2.90 -1.54 -13.26
CA LEU A 107 -3.17 -0.64 -12.13
C LEU A 107 -4.01 0.57 -12.53
N ASN A 108 -3.77 1.13 -13.72
CA ASN A 108 -4.58 2.21 -14.30
C ASN A 108 -6.04 1.74 -14.47
N ILE A 109 -6.24 0.60 -15.15
CA ILE A 109 -7.56 0.01 -15.39
C ILE A 109 -8.26 -0.25 -14.05
N ALA A 110 -7.59 -0.92 -13.12
CA ALA A 110 -8.15 -1.28 -11.83
C ALA A 110 -8.54 -0.05 -10.99
N SER A 111 -7.69 0.98 -10.96
CA SER A 111 -7.93 2.20 -10.19
C SER A 111 -9.12 2.99 -10.71
N ILE A 112 -9.21 3.19 -12.04
CA ILE A 112 -10.33 3.89 -12.66
C ILE A 112 -11.62 3.07 -12.55
N ALA A 113 -11.55 1.76 -12.80
CA ALA A 113 -12.69 0.85 -12.62
C ALA A 113 -13.24 0.88 -11.19
N HIS A 114 -12.36 0.91 -10.18
CA HIS A 114 -12.77 1.02 -8.79
C HIS A 114 -13.43 2.37 -8.51
N PHE A 115 -12.87 3.47 -9.02
CA PHE A 115 -13.43 4.81 -8.86
C PHE A 115 -14.85 4.92 -9.42
N TYR A 116 -15.10 4.36 -10.61
CA TYR A 116 -16.40 4.35 -11.27
C TYR A 116 -17.28 3.14 -10.90
N GLN A 117 -16.93 2.37 -9.87
CA GLN A 117 -17.69 1.22 -9.39
C GLN A 117 -17.97 0.13 -10.46
N CYS A 118 -17.04 -0.06 -11.40
CA CYS A 118 -17.07 -1.13 -12.40
C CYS A 118 -16.65 -2.47 -11.76
N SER A 119 -17.49 -3.01 -10.87
CA SER A 119 -17.15 -4.11 -9.97
C SER A 119 -16.56 -5.35 -10.67
N ASP A 120 -17.09 -5.73 -11.83
CA ASP A 120 -16.62 -6.91 -12.56
C ASP A 120 -15.20 -6.71 -13.11
N ILE A 121 -14.89 -5.50 -13.59
CA ILE A 121 -13.55 -5.13 -14.08
C ILE A 121 -12.57 -5.10 -12.90
N VAL A 122 -12.97 -4.57 -11.75
CA VAL A 122 -12.12 -4.55 -10.55
C VAL A 122 -11.80 -5.97 -10.07
N LYS A 123 -12.81 -6.84 -9.98
CA LYS A 123 -12.61 -8.25 -9.59
C LYS A 123 -11.66 -8.96 -10.54
N TRP A 124 -11.85 -8.79 -11.85
CA TRP A 124 -10.93 -9.32 -12.85
C TRP A 124 -9.51 -8.80 -12.64
N ALA A 125 -9.31 -7.48 -12.54
CA ALA A 125 -7.99 -6.90 -12.38
C ALA A 125 -7.29 -7.33 -11.08
N ILE A 126 -8.04 -7.52 -9.98
CA ILE A 126 -7.50 -8.07 -8.73
C ILE A 126 -6.99 -9.50 -8.92
N VAL A 127 -7.72 -10.35 -9.65
CA VAL A 127 -7.28 -11.72 -9.93
C VAL A 127 -5.97 -11.72 -10.72
N GLU A 128 -5.87 -10.89 -11.76
CA GLU A 128 -4.67 -10.79 -12.59
C GLU A 128 -3.48 -10.20 -11.79
N LEU A 129 -3.69 -9.15 -10.99
CA LEU A 129 -2.65 -8.56 -10.13
C LEU A 129 -2.17 -9.54 -9.04
N ARG A 130 -3.06 -10.41 -8.56
CA ARG A 130 -2.72 -11.46 -7.61
C ARG A 130 -1.89 -12.55 -8.28
N GLU A 131 -2.29 -12.98 -9.47
CA GLU A 131 -1.51 -13.93 -10.27
C GLU A 131 -0.12 -13.38 -10.56
N TYR A 132 -0.01 -12.10 -10.95
CA TYR A 132 1.27 -11.41 -11.08
C TYR A 132 2.10 -11.45 -9.79
N SER A 133 1.49 -11.12 -8.64
CA SER A 133 2.18 -11.10 -7.35
C SER A 133 2.68 -12.48 -6.92
N GLN A 134 2.04 -13.56 -7.40
CA GLN A 134 2.42 -14.95 -7.12
C GLN A 134 3.44 -15.51 -8.11
N SER A 135 3.32 -15.16 -9.40
CA SER A 135 4.21 -15.65 -10.46
C SER A 135 5.59 -14.99 -10.41
N THR A 136 5.65 -13.80 -9.82
CA THR A 136 6.81 -12.94 -9.87
C THR A 136 7.68 -13.16 -8.64
N THR A 137 8.98 -13.35 -8.83
CA THR A 137 9.94 -13.39 -7.71
C THR A 137 9.90 -12.06 -6.94
N SER A 138 10.29 -12.07 -5.66
CA SER A 138 10.25 -10.86 -4.83
C SER A 138 10.94 -9.65 -5.45
N ASP A 139 12.00 -9.86 -6.24
CA ASP A 139 12.76 -8.78 -6.91
C ASP A 139 12.12 -8.30 -8.23
N SER A 140 10.94 -8.85 -8.52
CA SER A 140 9.98 -8.59 -9.59
C SER A 140 9.54 -7.16 -9.82
N ILE A 141 8.97 -6.64 -8.73
CA ILE A 141 8.07 -5.51 -8.80
C ILE A 141 8.91 -4.25 -8.74
N PRO A 142 8.83 -3.37 -9.75
CA PRO A 142 9.56 -2.12 -9.73
C PRO A 142 9.19 -1.33 -8.49
N LEU A 143 10.22 -0.93 -7.74
CA LEU A 143 10.07 -0.29 -6.45
C LEU A 143 9.25 1.01 -6.51
N SER A 144 9.26 1.69 -7.65
CA SER A 144 8.43 2.87 -7.95
C SER A 144 6.94 2.59 -8.06
N LEU A 145 6.53 1.34 -8.37
CA LEU A 145 5.12 0.97 -8.55
C LEU A 145 4.50 0.38 -7.29
N LEU A 146 5.32 -0.06 -6.35
CA LEU A 146 4.87 -0.69 -5.12
C LEU A 146 3.93 0.22 -4.29
N PRO A 147 4.20 1.53 -4.08
CA PRO A 147 3.28 2.44 -3.38
C PRO A 147 1.90 2.52 -4.06
N ARG A 148 1.88 2.46 -5.39
CA ARG A 148 0.67 2.56 -6.19
C ARG A 148 -0.15 1.27 -6.12
N LEU A 149 0.50 0.11 -6.28
CA LEU A 149 -0.11 -1.20 -6.08
C LEU A 149 -0.68 -1.34 -4.67
N TYR A 150 0.07 -0.92 -3.66
CA TYR A 150 -0.37 -0.91 -2.27
C TYR A 150 -1.60 -0.03 -2.05
N SER A 151 -1.56 1.21 -2.55
CA SER A 151 -2.66 2.17 -2.41
C SER A 151 -3.93 1.68 -3.09
N PHE A 152 -3.81 1.01 -4.24
CA PHE A 152 -4.92 0.33 -4.89
C PHE A 152 -5.45 -0.83 -4.02
N ALA A 153 -4.59 -1.77 -3.62
CA ALA A 153 -4.97 -2.93 -2.82
C ALA A 153 -5.65 -2.53 -1.50
N ARG A 154 -5.18 -1.46 -0.85
CA ARG A 154 -5.81 -0.93 0.36
C ARG A 154 -7.21 -0.37 0.09
N ARG A 155 -7.40 0.37 -1.00
CA ARG A 155 -8.72 0.91 -1.38
C ARG A 155 -9.71 -0.19 -1.72
N ALA A 156 -9.26 -1.22 -2.43
CA ALA A 156 -10.06 -2.37 -2.83
C ALA A 156 -10.06 -3.52 -1.79
N SER A 157 -9.73 -3.22 -0.53
CA SER A 157 -9.60 -4.24 0.53
C SER A 157 -10.94 -4.82 0.98
N ASP A 158 -12.03 -4.09 0.72
CA ASP A 158 -13.41 -4.57 0.84
C ASP A 158 -13.74 -5.66 -0.19
N ILE A 159 -13.06 -5.64 -1.35
CA ILE A 159 -13.22 -6.63 -2.41
C ILE A 159 -12.23 -7.79 -2.22
N SER A 160 -10.98 -7.51 -1.83
CA SER A 160 -9.95 -8.53 -1.62
C SER A 160 -8.89 -8.09 -0.61
N SER A 161 -9.01 -8.56 0.63
CA SER A 161 -7.97 -8.43 1.65
C SER A 161 -6.71 -9.22 1.31
N GLU A 162 -6.85 -10.33 0.58
CA GLU A 162 -5.74 -11.19 0.17
C GLU A 162 -4.69 -10.45 -0.67
N LEU A 163 -5.13 -9.59 -1.61
CA LEU A 163 -4.19 -8.82 -2.43
C LEU A 163 -3.38 -7.86 -1.54
N LEU A 164 -4.03 -7.19 -0.59
CA LEU A 164 -3.35 -6.28 0.34
C LEU A 164 -2.29 -7.02 1.17
N ASP A 165 -2.63 -8.19 1.71
CA ASP A 165 -1.71 -8.98 2.52
C ASP A 165 -0.53 -9.53 1.69
N GLN A 166 -0.76 -9.91 0.44
CA GLN A 166 0.30 -10.32 -0.47
C GLN A 166 1.25 -9.15 -0.79
N VAL A 167 0.71 -7.98 -1.12
CA VAL A 167 1.54 -6.79 -1.41
C VAL A 167 2.31 -6.36 -0.16
N ARG A 168 1.71 -6.43 1.04
CA ARG A 168 2.41 -6.21 2.32
C ARG A 168 3.57 -7.19 2.50
N THR A 169 3.31 -8.47 2.28
CA THR A 169 4.33 -9.53 2.43
C THR A 169 5.49 -9.30 1.47
N HIS A 170 5.18 -8.96 0.22
CA HIS A 170 6.18 -8.64 -0.80
C HIS A 170 7.01 -7.39 -0.42
N TRP A 171 6.35 -6.34 0.08
CA TRP A 171 7.00 -5.14 0.58
C TRP A 171 7.96 -5.44 1.73
N CYS A 172 7.54 -6.24 2.71
CA CYS A 172 8.37 -6.67 3.82
C CYS A 172 9.56 -7.52 3.39
N HIS A 173 9.37 -8.40 2.40
CA HIS A 173 10.46 -9.18 1.83
C HIS A 173 11.49 -8.28 1.15
N LEU A 174 11.03 -7.37 0.29
CA LEU A 174 11.91 -6.45 -0.42
C LEU A 174 12.65 -5.49 0.53
N THR A 175 11.98 -5.00 1.58
CA THR A 175 12.62 -4.15 2.61
C THR A 175 13.74 -4.92 3.33
N ARG A 176 13.58 -6.23 3.52
CA ARG A 176 14.59 -7.10 4.16
C ARG A 176 15.80 -7.34 3.25
N SER A 177 15.61 -7.45 1.94
CA SER A 177 16.71 -7.63 0.97
C SER A 177 17.34 -6.31 0.51
N ALA A 178 16.74 -5.17 0.88
CA ALA A 178 17.15 -3.87 0.40
C ALA A 178 18.52 -3.43 0.87
N THR A 179 19.27 -2.82 -0.06
CA THR A 179 20.52 -2.11 0.24
C THR A 179 20.28 -0.77 0.93
N ASP A 180 19.11 -0.16 0.73
CA ASP A 180 18.78 1.17 1.25
C ASP A 180 17.43 1.20 1.99
N PRO A 181 17.42 0.92 3.31
CA PRO A 181 16.20 0.89 4.12
C PRO A 181 15.54 2.27 4.30
N VAL A 182 16.25 3.38 4.02
CA VAL A 182 15.68 4.73 4.07
C VAL A 182 14.68 4.94 2.93
N ASP A 183 15.03 4.48 1.73
CA ASP A 183 14.19 4.58 0.54
C ASP A 183 12.84 3.84 0.75
N TRP A 184 12.85 2.78 1.54
CA TRP A 184 11.65 2.05 1.96
C TRP A 184 10.78 2.82 2.94
N LEU A 185 11.38 3.51 3.90
CA LEU A 185 10.64 4.35 4.83
C LEU A 185 9.98 5.53 4.11
N VAL A 186 10.66 6.15 3.15
CA VAL A 186 10.07 7.23 2.33
C VAL A 186 8.81 6.72 1.63
N ARG A 187 8.87 5.55 0.98
CA ARG A 187 7.70 4.95 0.32
C ARG A 187 6.61 4.49 1.28
N ALA A 188 6.98 3.96 2.44
CA ALA A 188 6.03 3.62 3.49
C ALA A 188 5.30 4.87 4.04
N ASN A 189 5.98 6.02 4.06
CA ASN A 189 5.40 7.32 4.40
C ASN A 189 4.42 7.81 3.33
N GLU A 190 4.71 7.61 2.03
CA GLU A 190 3.80 7.95 0.93
C GLU A 190 2.44 7.25 1.06
N VAL A 191 2.43 5.95 1.40
CA VAL A 191 1.19 5.18 1.58
C VAL A 191 0.54 5.36 2.95
N GLN A 192 1.24 6.02 3.88
CA GLN A 192 0.80 6.25 5.27
C GLN A 192 0.38 4.96 6.00
N ASP A 193 1.12 3.87 5.80
CA ASP A 193 0.84 2.61 6.48
C ASP A 193 1.75 2.43 7.70
N GLU A 194 1.16 2.41 8.90
CA GLU A 194 1.91 2.35 10.15
C GLU A 194 2.71 1.05 10.31
N TYR A 195 2.21 -0.06 9.78
CA TYR A 195 2.90 -1.35 9.85
C TYR A 195 4.14 -1.35 8.97
N LEU A 196 4.01 -0.90 7.72
CA LEU A 196 5.16 -0.78 6.80
C LEU A 196 6.19 0.24 7.31
N GLN A 197 5.75 1.36 7.89
CA GLN A 197 6.64 2.34 8.50
C GLN A 197 7.42 1.73 9.67
N ALA A 198 6.73 1.04 10.59
CA ALA A 198 7.37 0.39 11.72
C ALA A 198 8.38 -0.68 11.28
N TYR A 199 8.04 -1.46 10.25
CA TYR A 199 8.93 -2.45 9.66
C TYR A 199 10.18 -1.79 9.03
N ALA A 200 10.01 -0.70 8.29
CA ALA A 200 11.13 0.05 7.72
C ALA A 200 12.03 0.66 8.82
N TYR A 201 11.45 1.28 9.86
CA TYR A 201 12.22 1.79 11.00
C TYR A 201 13.03 0.70 11.68
N PHE A 202 12.47 -0.50 11.87
CA PHE A 202 13.20 -1.63 12.45
C PHE A 202 14.45 -1.98 11.64
N HIS A 203 14.34 -2.08 10.31
CA HIS A 203 15.49 -2.38 9.46
C HIS A 203 16.53 -1.25 9.41
N ILE A 204 16.08 0.01 9.43
CA ILE A 204 16.97 1.17 9.57
C ILE A 204 17.78 1.07 10.88
N LEU A 205 17.11 0.78 12.01
CA LEU A 205 17.76 0.64 13.32
C LEU A 205 18.76 -0.52 13.35
N ARG A 206 18.44 -1.64 12.69
CA ARG A 206 19.31 -2.82 12.59
C ARG A 206 20.56 -2.57 11.74
N LEU A 207 20.45 -1.83 10.64
CA LEU A 207 21.50 -1.77 9.61
C LEU A 207 22.34 -0.49 9.64
N ARG A 208 21.78 0.65 10.06
CA ARG A 208 22.38 1.98 9.76
C ARG A 208 22.21 3.04 10.84
N TYR A 209 22.06 2.68 12.11
CA TYR A 209 21.69 3.67 13.14
C TYR A 209 22.69 4.85 13.28
N ASP A 210 23.95 4.65 12.92
CA ASP A 210 25.06 5.59 13.04
C ASP A 210 25.06 6.69 11.95
N THR A 211 24.55 6.39 10.76
CA THR A 211 24.58 7.29 9.59
C THR A 211 23.32 8.14 9.42
N ILE A 212 22.28 7.88 10.22
CA ILE A 212 20.92 8.44 10.01
C ILE A 212 20.83 9.94 10.23
N CYS A 213 21.62 10.51 11.15
CA CYS A 213 21.58 11.95 11.39
C CYS A 213 21.90 12.75 10.13
N ALA A 214 22.80 12.22 9.28
CA ALA A 214 23.24 12.83 8.04
C ALA A 214 22.27 12.60 6.86
N GLU A 215 21.33 11.65 6.97
CA GLU A 215 20.42 11.32 5.89
C GLU A 215 19.43 12.46 5.63
N THR A 216 19.45 13.05 4.44
CA THR A 216 18.63 14.22 4.09
C THR A 216 17.22 13.86 3.65
N ARG A 217 16.99 12.61 3.22
CA ARG A 217 15.68 12.13 2.78
C ARG A 217 14.69 11.92 3.92
N LEU A 218 15.19 11.79 5.15
CA LEU A 218 14.34 11.60 6.33
C LEU A 218 13.84 12.93 6.88
N SER A 219 12.54 13.00 7.18
CA SER A 219 11.99 14.16 7.87
C SER A 219 12.60 14.32 9.27
N ARG A 220 12.51 15.52 9.85
CA ARG A 220 12.96 15.76 11.24
C ARG A 220 12.29 14.81 12.22
N LEU A 221 11.01 14.51 11.98
CA LEU A 221 10.21 13.63 12.81
C LEU A 221 10.65 12.16 12.66
N ASP A 222 10.97 11.72 11.44
CA ASP A 222 11.54 10.39 11.20
C ASP A 222 12.88 10.23 11.91
N LYS A 223 13.77 11.23 11.79
CA LYS A 223 15.06 11.24 12.50
C LYS A 223 14.87 11.13 14.01
N GLN A 224 13.92 11.88 14.58
CA GLN A 224 13.61 11.79 16.00
C GLN A 224 13.10 10.40 16.40
N ARG A 225 12.20 9.80 15.61
CA ARG A 225 11.69 8.44 15.86
C ARG A 225 12.79 7.40 15.83
N VAL A 226 13.70 7.47 14.86
CA VAL A 226 14.85 6.57 14.81
C VAL A 226 15.77 6.79 16.00
N THR A 227 16.14 8.04 16.31
CA THR A 227 17.04 8.32 17.44
C THR A 227 16.46 7.83 18.77
N LEU A 228 15.17 8.04 19.01
CA LEU A 228 14.51 7.50 20.20
C LEU A 228 14.42 5.98 20.17
N GLY A 229 14.14 5.40 19.00
CA GLY A 229 14.14 3.95 18.81
C GLY A 229 15.49 3.30 19.11
N SER A 230 16.60 3.93 18.71
CA SER A 230 17.94 3.40 18.96
C SER A 230 18.34 3.48 20.44
N LEU A 231 17.94 4.53 21.15
CA LEU A 231 18.12 4.64 22.60
C LEU A 231 17.37 3.51 23.33
N ASN A 232 16.10 3.31 23.00
CA ASN A 232 15.29 2.24 23.58
C ASN A 232 15.89 0.84 23.32
N LEU A 233 16.43 0.61 22.12
CA LEU A 233 17.09 -0.66 21.79
C LEU A 233 18.37 -0.87 22.61
N ARG A 234 19.17 0.18 22.84
CA ARG A 234 20.38 0.10 23.67
C ARG A 234 20.08 -0.18 25.12
N GLU A 235 19.06 0.49 25.68
CA GLU A 235 18.58 0.21 27.04
C GLU A 235 18.14 -1.25 27.17
N TYR A 236 17.32 -1.73 26.23
CA TYR A 236 16.88 -3.11 26.19
C TYR A 236 18.04 -4.11 26.14
N VAL A 237 19.02 -3.91 25.25
CA VAL A 237 20.18 -4.81 25.13
C VAL A 237 21.05 -4.77 26.41
N SER A 238 21.20 -3.61 27.03
CA SER A 238 21.96 -3.45 28.28
C SER A 238 21.30 -4.21 29.43
N ASP A 239 19.98 -4.11 29.56
CA ASP A 239 19.21 -4.81 30.59
C ASP A 239 19.27 -6.34 30.40
N HIS A 240 19.28 -6.82 29.15
CA HIS A 240 19.36 -8.25 28.84
C HIS A 240 20.78 -8.81 29.06
N ASN A 241 21.82 -8.04 28.75
CA ASN A 241 23.22 -8.44 28.98
C ASN A 241 23.60 -8.42 30.46
N ASN A 242 22.94 -7.59 31.27
CA ASN A 242 23.14 -7.52 32.72
C ASN A 242 22.37 -8.59 33.49
N CYS A 243 21.58 -9.43 32.82
CA CYS A 243 20.99 -10.60 33.44
C CYS A 243 22.09 -11.63 33.68
N PRO A 244 22.43 -11.97 34.94
CA PRO A 244 23.52 -12.91 35.22
C PRO A 244 23.24 -14.23 34.48
N PRO A 245 24.23 -14.83 33.79
CA PRO A 245 24.02 -16.09 33.10
C PRO A 245 23.43 -17.07 34.11
N ALA A 246 22.22 -17.56 33.83
CA ALA A 246 21.53 -18.52 34.68
C ALA A 246 22.54 -19.60 35.05
N GLY A 247 22.91 -19.65 36.33
CA GLY A 247 24.10 -20.36 36.79
C GLY A 247 24.15 -21.75 36.19
N ARG A 248 25.30 -22.12 35.61
CA ARG A 248 25.66 -23.48 35.22
C ARG A 248 25.59 -24.39 36.46
N THR A 249 24.38 -24.76 36.88
CA THR A 249 24.17 -25.91 37.73
C THR A 249 24.09 -27.09 36.77
N GLY A 250 25.14 -27.90 36.80
CA GLY A 250 25.30 -29.02 35.88
C GLY A 250 24.21 -30.05 36.06
N HIS A 251 23.15 -29.96 35.25
CA HIS A 251 22.29 -31.09 34.96
C HIS A 251 22.05 -31.18 33.45
N SER A 252 22.77 -32.14 32.87
CA SER A 252 22.41 -32.82 31.63
C SER A 252 20.94 -33.25 31.69
N ARG A 253 20.09 -32.56 30.93
CA ARG A 253 19.12 -33.14 29.99
C ARG A 253 18.34 -32.03 29.31
N ILE A 254 18.24 -32.18 28.00
CA ILE A 254 17.43 -31.42 27.06
C ILE A 254 16.01 -31.26 27.64
N ALA A 255 15.68 -30.05 28.10
CA ALA A 255 14.31 -29.63 28.31
C ALA A 255 14.16 -28.26 27.65
N LYS A 256 13.37 -28.25 26.58
CA LYS A 256 12.79 -27.07 25.95
C LYS A 256 12.28 -26.14 27.06
N CYS A 257 12.52 -24.84 26.93
CA CYS A 257 11.72 -23.85 27.65
C CYS A 257 10.38 -23.67 26.92
N PRO A 258 9.25 -24.11 27.50
CA PRO A 258 7.97 -23.43 27.35
C PRO A 258 7.51 -22.82 28.70
N PRO A 259 6.44 -22.01 28.71
CA PRO A 259 6.44 -20.70 29.35
C PRO A 259 6.14 -20.76 30.85
N CYS A 260 6.56 -19.71 31.55
CA CYS A 260 6.19 -19.41 32.92
C CYS A 260 4.67 -19.57 33.13
N ARG A 261 4.27 -20.63 33.85
CA ARG A 261 2.92 -20.73 34.42
C ARG A 261 2.88 -20.08 35.81
N PRO A 262 1.75 -19.46 36.18
CA PRO A 262 1.62 -18.67 37.39
C PRO A 262 1.32 -19.58 38.58
N GLY A 263 2.13 -19.49 39.60
CA GLY A 263 1.92 -20.21 40.84
C GLY A 263 3.23 -20.36 41.57
N HIS A 264 3.64 -19.31 42.29
CA HIS A 264 4.13 -19.36 43.66
C HIS A 264 4.63 -17.96 44.07
N SER A 265 4.17 -17.55 45.23
CA SER A 265 4.20 -16.21 45.79
C SER A 265 5.60 -15.77 46.20
N ARG A 266 5.84 -14.45 46.09
CA ARG A 266 6.97 -13.65 46.62
C ARG A 266 8.22 -13.52 45.75
N VAL A 267 8.07 -12.87 44.59
CA VAL A 267 8.95 -11.75 44.21
C VAL A 267 8.07 -10.72 43.48
N ALA A 268 7.77 -9.61 44.15
CA ALA A 268 7.12 -8.47 43.54
C ALA A 268 8.18 -7.61 42.84
N ASN A 269 7.83 -7.04 41.69
CA ASN A 269 8.51 -5.95 40.96
C ASN A 269 9.44 -6.30 39.79
N CYS A 270 8.98 -7.11 38.84
CA CYS A 270 9.33 -6.87 37.43
C CYS A 270 8.04 -6.67 36.63
N PRO A 271 7.68 -5.42 36.24
CA PRO A 271 6.62 -5.24 35.27
C PRO A 271 7.05 -5.81 33.91
N PRO A 272 6.17 -6.44 33.14
CA PRO A 272 6.47 -6.78 31.75
C PRO A 272 6.75 -5.47 30.99
N VAL A 273 8.00 -5.26 30.59
CA VAL A 273 8.40 -4.11 29.76
C VAL A 273 7.88 -4.35 28.36
N ARG A 274 6.63 -3.94 28.12
CA ARG A 274 6.13 -3.73 26.76
C ARG A 274 6.69 -2.40 26.26
N PRO A 275 7.45 -2.34 25.16
CA PRO A 275 7.72 -1.06 24.49
C PRO A 275 6.40 -0.53 23.94
N SER A 276 5.73 0.30 24.73
CA SER A 276 4.48 0.97 24.37
C SER A 276 4.80 2.19 23.50
N PHE A 277 4.60 2.07 22.19
CA PHE A 277 4.64 3.18 21.23
C PHE A 277 3.48 4.19 21.38
N SER A 278 2.56 3.98 22.34
CA SER A 278 1.41 4.87 22.57
C SER A 278 1.78 6.31 22.97
N ARG A 279 3.05 6.59 23.30
CA ARG A 279 3.54 7.97 23.52
C ARG A 279 3.93 8.70 22.24
N ILE A 280 4.30 7.99 21.16
CA ILE A 280 4.81 8.59 19.91
C ILE A 280 3.66 8.98 18.97
N THR A 281 2.56 8.22 18.94
CA THR A 281 1.38 8.54 18.14
C THR A 281 0.61 9.77 18.65
N LYS A 282 0.70 10.08 19.95
CA LYS A 282 0.06 11.27 20.55
C LYS A 282 0.62 12.60 20.05
N CYS A 283 1.86 12.64 19.55
CA CYS A 283 2.43 13.86 18.97
C CYS A 283 1.74 14.28 17.66
N ARG A 284 1.22 13.34 16.87
CA ARG A 284 0.54 13.64 15.59
C ARG A 284 -0.86 14.25 15.80
N GLN A 285 -1.53 13.93 16.91
CA GLN A 285 -2.84 14.49 17.25
C GLN A 285 -2.74 15.91 17.82
N ALA A 286 -1.61 16.29 18.42
CA ALA A 286 -1.39 17.64 18.94
C ALA A 286 -1.19 18.70 17.84
N GLU A 287 -0.82 18.29 16.62
CA GLU A 287 -0.51 19.20 15.50
C GLU A 287 -1.71 19.51 14.60
N LYS A 288 -2.85 18.82 14.80
CA LYS A 288 -4.11 19.02 14.05
C LYS A 288 -5.19 19.80 14.80
N ALA A 289 -4.87 20.41 15.94
CA ALA A 289 -5.82 21.27 16.64
C ALA A 289 -5.89 22.65 15.94
N PRO A 290 -7.02 23.03 15.34
CA PRO A 290 -7.24 24.40 14.92
C PRO A 290 -7.55 25.26 16.15
N LEU A 291 -6.98 26.46 16.20
CA LEU A 291 -7.47 27.54 17.03
C LEU A 291 -8.77 28.05 16.41
N ASP A 292 -9.92 27.56 16.87
CA ASP A 292 -11.22 28.13 16.51
C ASP A 292 -11.72 29.07 17.62
N HIS A 293 -11.99 30.31 17.21
CA HIS A 293 -13.00 31.16 17.84
C HIS A 293 -14.34 30.96 17.11
N ASP A 294 -15.35 30.63 17.92
CA ASP A 294 -16.79 30.82 17.74
C ASP A 294 -17.61 30.02 16.68
N ALA A 295 -18.39 29.08 17.26
CA ALA A 295 -19.83 28.88 17.08
C ALA A 295 -20.39 28.27 15.76
N ARG A 296 -20.69 26.96 15.79
CA ARG A 296 -22.05 26.37 15.91
C ARG A 296 -22.01 24.88 15.54
N SER A 297 -22.58 24.05 16.42
CA SER A 297 -22.74 22.61 16.26
C SER A 297 -23.72 22.27 15.13
N PRO A 298 -23.48 21.16 14.41
CA PRO A 298 -24.44 20.06 14.51
C PRO A 298 -23.78 18.69 14.75
N ASP A 299 -24.56 17.80 15.36
CA ASP A 299 -24.28 16.39 15.63
C ASP A 299 -23.71 15.61 14.43
N PRO A 300 -22.78 14.66 14.67
CA PRO A 300 -22.69 13.47 13.84
C PRO A 300 -22.79 12.19 14.68
N LYS A 301 -23.83 11.38 14.40
CA LYS A 301 -23.86 9.96 14.74
C LYS A 301 -23.38 9.14 13.55
N ALA A 302 -22.17 8.57 13.67
CA ALA A 302 -21.88 7.13 13.52
C ALA A 302 -20.34 6.94 13.52
N PRO A 303 -19.77 6.12 14.42
CA PRO A 303 -18.34 5.85 14.42
C PRO A 303 -17.99 4.84 13.32
N LEU A 304 -17.01 5.17 12.48
CA LEU A 304 -16.22 4.18 11.75
C LEU A 304 -15.56 3.26 12.79
N GLN A 305 -15.89 1.97 12.74
CA GLN A 305 -15.21 0.96 13.52
C GLN A 305 -13.79 0.79 12.98
N ASP A 306 -12.79 1.32 13.70
CA ASP A 306 -11.40 0.91 13.57
C ASP A 306 -11.28 -0.56 14.00
N THR A 307 -11.30 -1.49 13.05
CA THR A 307 -11.13 -2.93 13.31
C THR A 307 -9.66 -3.36 13.44
N TYR A 308 -8.71 -2.43 13.57
CA TYR A 308 -7.31 -2.76 13.80
C TYR A 308 -6.85 -2.25 15.16
N GLY A 309 -6.78 -3.17 16.13
CA GLY A 309 -6.25 -2.89 17.46
C GLY A 309 -4.82 -2.35 17.40
N LYS A 310 -4.47 -1.47 18.32
CA LYS A 310 -3.12 -0.89 18.49
C LYS A 310 -2.06 -1.99 18.59
N MET A 311 -1.41 -2.33 17.49
CA MET A 311 -0.24 -3.21 17.52
C MET A 311 0.93 -2.47 18.17
N SER A 312 1.51 -3.05 19.21
CA SER A 312 2.79 -2.61 19.74
C SER A 312 3.93 -3.04 18.82
N LEU A 313 5.10 -2.41 18.92
CA LEU A 313 6.31 -2.92 18.24
C LEU A 313 6.53 -4.40 18.60
N TRP A 314 6.17 -4.81 19.81
CA TRP A 314 6.27 -6.19 20.27
C TRP A 314 5.36 -7.15 19.53
N ASP A 315 4.19 -6.68 19.09
CA ASP A 315 3.32 -7.47 18.22
C ASP A 315 3.94 -7.57 16.82
N ILE A 316 4.55 -6.50 16.30
CA ILE A 316 5.30 -6.51 15.02
C ILE A 316 6.52 -7.44 15.10
N PHE A 317 7.22 -7.46 16.25
CA PHE A 317 8.33 -8.36 16.52
C PHE A 317 7.90 -9.84 16.63
N ASN A 318 6.62 -10.13 16.80
CA ASN A 318 6.14 -11.51 16.95
C ASN A 318 5.15 -11.91 15.85
N TYR A 319 4.78 -11.00 14.97
CA TYR A 319 3.86 -11.26 13.86
C TYR A 319 4.62 -11.84 12.68
N SER A 320 4.52 -13.17 12.52
CA SER A 320 4.93 -13.86 11.31
C SER A 320 3.72 -14.58 10.73
N PRO A 321 3.19 -14.12 9.57
CA PRO A 321 2.16 -14.88 8.87
C PRO A 321 2.67 -16.22 8.31
N VAL A 322 3.97 -16.50 8.40
CA VAL A 322 4.65 -17.68 7.83
C VAL A 322 5.30 -18.57 8.92
N GLY A 323 5.01 -18.36 10.21
CA GLY A 323 5.49 -19.26 11.27
C GLY A 323 6.98 -19.14 11.64
N TYR A 324 7.65 -18.06 11.25
CA TYR A 324 9.04 -17.76 11.65
C TYR A 324 9.07 -16.85 12.88
N ARG A 325 9.61 -17.32 14.01
CA ARG A 325 9.86 -16.48 15.20
C ARG A 325 11.12 -15.63 14.99
N LEU A 326 11.00 -14.32 15.26
CA LEU A 326 12.11 -13.36 15.20
C LEU A 326 13.22 -13.62 16.24
N ASP A 327 12.95 -14.42 17.28
CA ASP A 327 13.93 -14.85 18.29
C ASP A 327 15.14 -15.59 17.67
N ASP A 328 14.95 -16.28 16.54
CA ASP A 328 16.01 -17.07 15.87
C ASP A 328 17.02 -16.20 15.10
N GLU A 329 16.71 -14.93 14.83
CA GLU A 329 17.59 -14.01 14.09
C GLU A 329 18.35 -13.01 14.98
N MET A 330 17.79 -12.60 16.12
CA MET A 330 18.51 -11.72 17.06
C MET A 330 19.71 -12.41 17.71
N THR A 331 19.77 -13.74 17.72
CA THR A 331 20.87 -14.52 18.31
C THR A 331 22.02 -14.84 17.35
N ARG A 332 21.93 -14.43 16.07
CA ARG A 332 22.95 -14.69 15.04
C ARG A 332 23.72 -13.44 14.58
N GLY A 333 23.62 -12.33 15.31
CA GLY A 333 24.36 -11.08 15.06
C GLY A 333 25.63 -10.99 15.86
#